data_AF-A0A7Z0KMN0-F1
#
_entry.id   AF-A0A7Z0KMN0-F1
#
_cell.length_a   1.000
_cell.length_b   1.000
_cell.length_c   1.000
_cell.angle_alpha   90.00
_cell.angle_beta   90.00
_cell.angle_gamma   90.00
#
_symmetry.space_group_name_H-M   'P 1'
#
loop_
_entity.id
_entity.type
_entity.pdbx_description
1 polymer ?
#
loop_
_entity_poly.entity_id
_entity_poly.type
_entity_poly.pdbx_seq_one_letter_code
_entity_poly.pdbx_strand_id
1 'polypeptide(L)'
;MPHLHDMEELISSIEDNQVKDYMKEAMSCYMANAYRACIVLTYLALFDDIVKKLGELGKVNKKAKRIYDEAQNKIHEQDVYENYLIEQLASNSLIPKLDTSFLNILRQLRNKSAHPSGHSASAEEARFVFYESINRFLSKPILTTTQLVDNILARLDDQHFFPSSSVSKIADIVKKEILNIHQETFPYLVNKLLDKYLNSNSDLNKNSGFFLNGLAHLKDDQLSSCLKKYVIESKCSDSKCSGLILQIVSVNGSLLLNLEPVTYDRLRSVISEKIKNLDLTYNDSELSHPSMVLSSILESCGEKFVINHFKDQLTELFQKNIFSISFISHMSGNKEITKLYLEEAYIQAGSGDYNIANNFSRNVSDIDSYLSESLTEEQAFLLVANIMKAAEWGAWAAQSLKSSKFSSIPKIRKASIDYLQYDKVAAKANYKELGHSDEDFNNLVHEQLFDLDS
;
A
#
# COMPACT_ATOMS: atom_id res chain seq x y z
N MET A 1 -7.04 34.21 -12.62
CA MET A 1 -5.95 35.10 -13.07
C MET A 1 -4.85 34.20 -13.65
N PRO A 2 -4.35 34.43 -14.87
CA PRO A 2 -3.25 33.62 -15.38
C PRO A 2 -2.00 33.96 -14.56
N HIS A 3 -1.49 32.99 -13.80
CA HIS A 3 -0.18 33.10 -13.20
C HIS A 3 0.83 33.30 -14.34
N LEU A 4 1.47 34.48 -14.41
CA LEU A 4 2.68 34.66 -15.21
C LEU A 4 3.72 33.70 -14.61
N HIS A 5 3.86 32.51 -15.18
CA HIS A 5 4.98 31.63 -14.85
C HIS A 5 6.25 32.27 -15.40
N ASP A 6 7.31 32.24 -14.60
CA ASP A 6 8.63 32.67 -15.01
C ASP A 6 9.14 31.71 -16.10
N MET A 7 9.72 32.27 -17.18
CA MET A 7 10.30 31.45 -18.24
C MET A 7 11.48 30.61 -17.74
N GLU A 8 12.25 31.10 -16.76
CA GLU A 8 13.35 30.33 -16.16
C GLU A 8 12.81 29.13 -15.37
N GLU A 9 11.72 29.33 -14.62
CA GLU A 9 11.04 28.27 -13.88
C GLU A 9 10.47 27.21 -14.84
N LEU A 10 9.89 27.62 -15.97
CA LEU A 10 9.42 26.70 -16.99
C LEU A 10 10.58 25.87 -17.57
N ILE A 11 11.71 26.49 -17.92
CA ILE A 11 12.89 25.77 -18.39
C ILE A 11 13.36 24.75 -17.34
N SER A 12 13.28 25.11 -16.05
CA SER A 12 13.72 24.22 -14.96
C SER A 12 12.96 22.88 -14.95
N SER A 13 11.71 22.86 -15.40
CA SER A 13 10.84 21.66 -15.49
C SER A 13 11.21 20.68 -16.61
N ILE A 14 12.11 21.07 -17.53
CA ILE A 14 12.57 20.20 -18.62
C ILE A 14 13.64 19.24 -18.08
N GLU A 15 13.43 17.93 -18.30
CA GLU A 15 14.33 16.86 -17.85
C GLU A 15 15.58 16.72 -18.74
N ASP A 16 15.43 16.80 -20.07
CA ASP A 16 16.55 16.67 -21.02
C ASP A 16 17.40 17.94 -21.01
N ASN A 17 18.67 17.81 -20.58
CA ASN A 17 19.61 18.93 -20.48
C ASN A 17 19.92 19.60 -21.83
N GLN A 18 19.99 18.84 -22.93
CA GLN A 18 20.25 19.38 -24.25
C GLN A 18 19.05 20.21 -24.74
N VAL A 19 17.83 19.70 -24.55
CA VAL A 19 16.60 20.44 -24.86
C VAL A 19 16.49 21.68 -23.97
N LYS A 20 16.89 21.58 -22.71
CA LYS A 20 16.96 22.71 -21.77
C LYS A 20 17.87 23.82 -22.29
N ASP A 21 19.03 23.46 -22.85
CA ASP A 21 19.96 24.44 -23.43
C ASP A 21 19.38 25.11 -24.69
N TYR A 22 18.72 24.37 -25.59
CA TYR A 22 18.00 24.99 -26.71
C TYR A 22 16.87 25.93 -26.25
N MET A 23 16.17 25.59 -25.17
CA MET A 23 15.13 26.46 -24.62
C MET A 23 15.68 27.70 -23.91
N LYS A 24 16.89 27.64 -23.34
CA LYS A 24 17.61 28.84 -22.86
C LYS A 24 18.00 29.77 -24.01
N GLU A 25 18.41 29.23 -25.14
CA GLU A 25 18.65 30.03 -26.35
C GLU A 25 17.35 30.69 -26.85
N ALA A 26 16.24 29.94 -26.89
CA ALA A 26 14.93 30.48 -27.25
C ALA A 26 14.50 31.63 -26.30
N MET A 27 14.72 31.46 -25.00
CA MET A 27 14.46 32.51 -24.00
C MET A 27 15.38 33.72 -24.21
N SER A 28 16.65 33.51 -24.55
CA SER A 28 17.58 34.61 -24.86
C SER A 28 17.11 35.42 -26.07
N CYS A 29 16.59 34.75 -27.10
CA CYS A 29 15.96 35.42 -28.24
C CYS A 29 14.72 36.23 -27.81
N TYR A 30 13.89 35.67 -26.91
CA TYR A 30 12.74 36.39 -26.37
C TYR A 30 13.16 37.68 -25.65
N MET A 31 14.15 37.60 -24.76
CA MET A 31 14.67 38.73 -23.99
C MET A 31 15.33 39.79 -24.87
N ALA A 32 15.87 39.40 -26.02
CA ALA A 32 16.40 40.30 -27.03
C ALA A 32 15.34 40.91 -27.99
N ASN A 33 14.05 40.70 -27.73
CA ASN A 33 12.93 41.05 -28.63
C ASN A 33 12.97 40.36 -30.00
N ALA A 34 13.72 39.26 -30.14
CA ALA A 34 13.77 38.43 -31.34
C ALA A 34 12.67 37.35 -31.30
N TYR A 35 11.41 37.77 -31.26
CA TYR A 35 10.25 36.88 -31.06
C TYR A 35 10.12 35.79 -32.13
N ARG A 36 10.41 36.12 -33.40
CA ARG A 36 10.44 35.14 -34.50
C ARG A 36 11.46 34.03 -34.23
N ALA A 37 12.65 34.38 -33.74
CA ALA A 37 13.70 33.42 -33.42
C ALA A 37 13.34 32.56 -32.21
N CYS A 38 12.72 33.15 -31.18
CA CYS A 38 12.18 32.40 -30.04
C CYS A 38 11.20 31.30 -30.47
N ILE A 39 10.24 31.63 -31.36
CA ILE A 39 9.26 30.66 -31.89
C ILE A 39 9.96 29.55 -32.67
N VAL A 40 10.91 29.90 -33.54
CA VAL A 40 11.65 28.93 -34.36
C VAL A 40 12.50 28.00 -33.50
N LEU A 41 13.26 28.51 -32.53
CA LEU A 41 14.09 27.68 -31.65
C LEU A 41 13.23 26.78 -30.75
N THR A 42 12.12 27.30 -30.21
CA THR A 42 11.17 26.49 -29.43
C THR A 42 10.62 25.33 -30.26
N TYR A 43 10.27 25.60 -31.52
CA TYR A 43 9.79 24.58 -32.44
C TYR A 43 10.83 23.48 -32.67
N LEU A 44 12.09 23.86 -32.91
CA LEU A 44 13.17 22.91 -33.15
C LEU A 44 13.44 22.04 -31.91
N ALA A 45 13.52 22.66 -30.73
CA ALA A 45 13.71 21.96 -29.46
C ALA A 45 12.60 20.93 -29.21
N LEU A 46 11.35 21.31 -29.49
CA LEU A 46 10.19 20.44 -29.33
C LEU A 46 10.26 19.20 -30.22
N PHE A 47 10.57 19.35 -31.51
CA PHE A 47 10.59 18.21 -32.42
C PHE A 47 11.81 17.30 -32.21
N ASP A 48 12.97 17.86 -31.81
CA ASP A 48 14.13 17.07 -31.37
C ASP A 48 13.78 16.19 -30.15
N ASP A 49 13.14 16.79 -29.14
CA ASP A 49 12.68 16.10 -27.93
C ASP A 49 11.65 15.00 -28.24
N ILE A 50 10.67 15.28 -29.12
CA ILE A 50 9.69 14.28 -29.56
C ILE A 50 10.37 13.08 -30.22
N VAL A 51 11.39 13.30 -31.07
CA VAL A 51 12.13 12.21 -31.72
C VAL A 51 12.90 11.38 -30.70
N LYS A 52 13.58 12.03 -29.73
CA LYS A 52 14.27 11.33 -28.64
C LYS A 52 13.32 10.47 -27.82
N LYS A 53 12.17 11.03 -27.43
CA LYS A 53 11.12 10.32 -26.69
C LYS A 53 10.55 9.15 -27.49
N LEU A 54 10.39 9.29 -28.80
CA LEU A 54 10.00 8.18 -29.69
C LEU A 54 11.06 7.08 -29.77
N GLY A 55 12.35 7.43 -29.72
CA GLY A 55 13.45 6.47 -29.68
C GLY A 55 13.44 5.61 -28.41
N GLU A 56 13.23 6.25 -27.26
CA GLU A 56 13.06 5.56 -25.97
C GLU A 56 11.80 4.69 -25.96
N LEU A 57 10.67 5.22 -26.43
CA LEU A 57 9.43 4.45 -26.58
C LEU A 57 9.58 3.29 -27.58
N GLY A 58 10.41 3.46 -28.61
CA GLY A 58 10.72 2.44 -29.61
C GLY A 58 11.43 1.21 -29.06
N LYS A 59 12.08 1.30 -27.90
CA LYS A 59 12.67 0.13 -27.21
C LYS A 59 11.61 -0.89 -26.78
N VAL A 60 10.39 -0.42 -26.51
CA VAL A 60 9.29 -1.23 -25.97
C VAL A 60 8.06 -1.27 -26.89
N ASN A 61 7.97 -0.38 -27.88
CA ASN A 61 6.83 -0.28 -28.79
C ASN A 61 7.27 -0.34 -30.26
N LYS A 62 6.87 -1.41 -30.97
CA LYS A 62 7.21 -1.62 -32.39
C LYS A 62 6.66 -0.53 -33.32
N LYS A 63 5.50 0.08 -33.01
CA LYS A 63 4.94 1.17 -33.81
C LYS A 63 5.75 2.45 -33.61
N ALA A 64 6.04 2.81 -32.36
CA ALA A 64 6.90 3.95 -32.06
C ALA A 64 8.28 3.79 -32.68
N LYS A 65 8.84 2.57 -32.66
CA LYS A 65 10.11 2.24 -33.33
C LYS A 65 10.06 2.51 -34.83
N ARG A 66 9.02 2.08 -35.54
CA ARG A 66 8.88 2.36 -36.98
C ARG A 66 8.82 3.86 -37.26
N ILE A 67 8.06 4.60 -36.46
CA ILE A 67 7.94 6.06 -36.61
C ILE A 67 9.29 6.73 -36.34
N TYR A 68 10.00 6.29 -35.30
CA TYR A 68 11.33 6.77 -34.97
C TYR A 68 12.33 6.49 -36.09
N ASP A 69 12.40 5.25 -36.58
CA ASP A 69 13.33 4.84 -37.64
C ASP A 69 13.09 5.66 -38.92
N GLU A 70 11.83 5.87 -39.30
CA GLU A 70 11.47 6.68 -40.47
C GLU A 70 11.73 8.18 -40.25
N ALA A 71 11.50 8.71 -39.05
CA ALA A 71 11.85 10.08 -38.70
C ALA A 71 13.37 10.31 -38.76
N GLN A 72 14.18 9.37 -38.26
CA GLN A 72 15.64 9.41 -38.33
C GLN A 72 16.14 9.37 -39.77
N ASN A 73 15.53 8.53 -40.62
CA ASN A 73 15.85 8.51 -42.06
C ASN A 73 15.58 9.87 -42.70
N LYS A 74 14.41 10.49 -42.42
CA LYS A 74 14.09 11.83 -42.94
C LYS A 74 15.05 12.90 -42.44
N ILE A 75 15.45 12.86 -41.17
CA ILE A 75 16.46 13.77 -40.62
C ILE A 75 17.79 13.59 -41.35
N HIS A 76 18.21 12.35 -41.61
CA HIS A 76 19.45 12.05 -42.32
C HIS A 76 19.43 12.53 -43.78
N GLU A 77 18.28 12.38 -44.46
CA GLU A 77 18.05 12.83 -45.83
C GLU A 77 17.81 14.35 -45.93
N GLN A 78 17.78 15.07 -44.80
CA GLN A 78 17.41 16.49 -44.71
C GLN A 78 16.00 16.81 -45.22
N ASP A 79 15.11 15.83 -45.12
CA ASP A 79 13.70 15.92 -45.46
C ASP A 79 12.88 16.54 -44.32
N VAL A 80 11.73 17.13 -44.66
CA VAL A 80 10.78 17.68 -43.66
C VAL A 80 10.15 16.52 -42.87
N TYR A 81 10.58 16.34 -41.63
CA TYR A 81 10.15 15.24 -40.76
C TYR A 81 9.03 15.63 -39.79
N GLU A 82 8.85 16.92 -39.50
CA GLU A 82 7.91 17.37 -38.47
C GLU A 82 6.45 17.17 -38.88
N ASN A 83 6.14 17.34 -40.17
CA ASN A 83 4.81 17.03 -40.70
C ASN A 83 4.46 15.55 -40.55
N TYR A 84 5.42 14.70 -40.92
CA TYR A 84 5.32 13.26 -40.77
C TYR A 84 5.07 12.88 -39.29
N LEU A 85 5.84 13.47 -38.37
CA LEU A 85 5.66 13.22 -36.94
C LEU A 85 4.29 13.62 -36.44
N ILE A 86 3.78 14.80 -36.78
CA ILE A 86 2.43 15.24 -36.35
C ILE A 86 1.37 14.23 -36.82
N GLU A 87 1.44 13.83 -38.09
CA GLU A 87 0.48 12.91 -38.70
C GLU A 87 0.55 11.50 -38.09
N GLN A 88 1.76 10.98 -37.88
CA GLN A 88 1.96 9.65 -37.29
C GLN A 88 1.61 9.62 -35.81
N LEU A 89 1.96 10.65 -35.04
CA LEU A 89 1.60 10.76 -33.63
C LEU A 89 0.07 10.81 -33.47
N ALA A 90 -0.64 11.54 -34.34
CA ALA A 90 -2.09 11.59 -34.34
C ALA A 90 -2.73 10.25 -34.78
N SER A 91 -2.28 9.69 -35.90
CA SER A 91 -2.87 8.47 -36.49
C SER A 91 -2.66 7.24 -35.61
N ASN A 92 -1.55 7.20 -34.87
CA ASN A 92 -1.27 6.13 -33.92
C ASN A 92 -1.76 6.43 -32.49
N SER A 93 -2.48 7.53 -32.29
CA SER A 93 -2.99 7.97 -30.98
C SER A 93 -1.89 8.05 -29.91
N LEU A 94 -0.69 8.49 -30.30
CA LEU A 94 0.47 8.69 -29.41
C LEU A 94 0.41 10.03 -28.67
N ILE A 95 -0.46 10.95 -29.12
CA ILE A 95 -0.76 12.21 -28.45
C ILE A 95 -2.28 12.48 -28.46
N PRO A 96 -2.81 13.20 -27.47
CA PRO A 96 -4.19 13.68 -27.47
C PRO A 96 -4.52 14.57 -28.68
N LYS A 97 -5.79 14.58 -29.11
CA LYS A 97 -6.26 15.43 -30.24
C LYS A 97 -6.01 16.93 -30.01
N LEU A 98 -6.10 17.39 -28.76
CA LEU A 98 -5.82 18.78 -28.39
C LEU A 98 -4.35 19.13 -28.65
N ASP A 99 -3.44 18.22 -28.33
CA ASP A 99 -2.00 18.41 -28.53
C ASP A 99 -1.64 18.32 -30.01
N THR A 100 -2.31 17.46 -30.80
CA THR A 100 -2.22 17.49 -32.26
C THR A 100 -2.65 18.84 -32.85
N SER A 101 -3.72 19.43 -32.30
CA SER A 101 -4.22 20.73 -32.75
C SER A 101 -3.21 21.84 -32.44
N PHE A 102 -2.61 21.80 -31.25
CA PHE A 102 -1.53 22.72 -30.88
C PHE A 102 -0.30 22.58 -31.78
N LEU A 103 0.19 21.36 -32.05
CA LEU A 103 1.35 21.16 -32.94
C LEU A 103 1.10 21.71 -34.35
N ASN A 104 -0.14 21.63 -34.84
CA ASN A 104 -0.54 22.23 -36.11
C ASN A 104 -0.50 23.77 -36.07
N ILE A 105 -0.99 24.39 -35.00
CA ILE A 105 -0.90 25.85 -34.79
C ILE A 105 0.57 26.26 -34.75
N LEU A 106 1.37 25.57 -33.93
CA LEU A 106 2.79 25.84 -33.76
C LEU A 106 3.56 25.74 -35.09
N ARG A 107 3.26 24.74 -35.92
CA ARG A 107 3.80 24.63 -37.30
C ARG A 107 3.46 25.86 -38.16
N GLN A 108 2.22 26.34 -38.11
CA GLN A 108 1.82 27.53 -38.86
C GLN A 108 2.56 28.78 -38.38
N LEU A 109 2.69 28.97 -37.06
CA LEU A 109 3.41 30.10 -36.47
C LEU A 109 4.91 30.05 -36.80
N ARG A 110 5.53 28.87 -36.74
CA ARG A 110 6.92 28.67 -37.18
C ARG A 110 7.10 29.02 -38.65
N ASN A 111 6.21 28.57 -39.54
CA ASN A 111 6.30 28.88 -40.97
C ASN A 111 6.18 30.38 -41.26
N LYS A 112 5.24 31.07 -40.59
CA LYS A 112 5.11 32.53 -40.68
C LYS A 112 6.35 33.24 -40.15
N SER A 113 6.94 32.73 -39.08
CA SER A 113 8.12 33.31 -38.41
C SER A 113 9.43 33.03 -39.14
N ALA A 114 9.57 31.90 -39.85
CA ALA A 114 10.79 31.55 -40.56
C ALA A 114 10.90 32.22 -41.95
N HIS A 115 9.77 32.47 -42.61
CA HIS A 115 9.75 33.03 -43.97
C HIS A 115 9.34 34.52 -43.99
N PRO A 116 9.73 35.30 -45.02
CA PRO A 116 9.28 36.68 -45.22
C PRO A 116 7.79 36.75 -45.59
N SER A 117 6.91 36.41 -44.65
CA SER A 117 5.46 36.32 -44.84
C SER A 117 4.72 37.64 -44.55
N GLY A 118 5.44 38.67 -44.09
CA GLY A 118 4.86 39.90 -43.55
C GLY A 118 4.32 39.77 -42.12
N HIS A 119 4.45 38.59 -41.49
CA HIS A 119 4.05 38.36 -40.10
C HIS A 119 5.04 39.00 -39.11
N SER A 120 4.52 39.77 -38.17
CA SER A 120 5.27 40.34 -37.06
C SER A 120 4.88 39.64 -35.76
N ALA A 121 5.65 38.65 -35.35
CA ALA A 121 5.41 37.92 -34.11
C ALA A 121 5.49 38.85 -32.89
N SER A 122 4.48 38.79 -32.01
CA SER A 122 4.45 39.58 -30.77
C SER A 122 5.12 38.87 -29.60
N ALA A 123 5.34 39.60 -28.50
CA ALA A 123 5.83 39.02 -27.25
C ALA A 123 4.87 37.97 -26.67
N GLU A 124 3.57 38.18 -26.79
CA GLU A 124 2.53 37.24 -26.32
C GLU A 124 2.52 35.98 -27.17
N GLU A 125 2.69 36.10 -28.48
CA GLU A 125 2.76 34.95 -29.39
C GLU A 125 3.97 34.06 -29.09
N ALA A 126 5.15 34.67 -28.94
CA ALA A 126 6.35 33.94 -28.57
C ALA A 126 6.23 33.28 -27.18
N ARG A 127 5.66 34.00 -26.20
CA ARG A 127 5.44 33.47 -24.85
C ARG A 127 4.43 32.33 -24.83
N PHE A 128 3.35 32.42 -25.61
CA PHE A 128 2.37 31.36 -25.76
C PHE A 128 3.01 30.09 -26.30
N VAL A 129 3.78 30.20 -27.40
CA VAL A 129 4.49 29.06 -27.99
C VAL A 129 5.48 28.46 -27.00
N PHE A 130 6.23 29.29 -26.29
CA PHE A 130 7.22 28.86 -25.30
C PHE A 130 6.56 28.09 -24.14
N TYR A 131 5.54 28.67 -23.52
CA TYR A 131 4.83 28.09 -22.39
C TYR A 131 4.15 26.77 -22.76
N GLU A 132 3.35 26.76 -23.84
CA GLU A 132 2.59 25.58 -24.22
C GLU A 132 3.50 24.44 -24.70
N SER A 133 4.61 24.74 -25.39
CA SER A 133 5.59 23.71 -25.79
C SER A 133 6.22 23.03 -24.58
N ILE A 134 6.60 23.80 -23.56
CA ILE A 134 7.17 23.24 -22.33
C ILE A 134 6.13 22.42 -21.58
N ASN A 135 5.00 23.05 -21.23
CA ASN A 135 4.01 22.47 -20.34
C ASN A 135 3.34 21.21 -20.91
N ARG A 136 3.14 21.16 -22.23
CA ARG A 136 2.49 20.01 -22.89
C ARG A 136 3.46 18.89 -23.25
N PHE A 137 4.71 19.21 -23.58
CA PHE A 137 5.62 18.23 -24.18
C PHE A 137 6.98 18.17 -23.48
N LEU A 138 7.73 19.26 -23.44
CA LEU A 138 9.14 19.20 -23.01
C LEU A 138 9.29 18.82 -21.53
N SER A 139 8.35 19.23 -20.68
CA SER A 139 8.31 18.87 -19.27
C SER A 139 7.68 17.49 -19.00
N LYS A 140 7.33 16.71 -20.04
CA LYS A 140 6.63 15.44 -19.92
C LYS A 140 7.52 14.27 -20.40
N PRO A 141 7.76 13.23 -19.60
CA PRO A 141 8.80 12.24 -19.90
C PRO A 141 8.57 11.40 -21.18
N ILE A 142 7.35 10.93 -21.52
CA ILE A 142 7.10 10.11 -22.73
C ILE A 142 5.66 10.31 -23.28
N LEU A 143 5.52 10.37 -24.61
CA LEU A 143 4.24 10.44 -25.34
C LEU A 143 3.49 9.09 -25.23
N THR A 144 2.23 9.11 -24.78
CA THR A 144 1.34 7.97 -24.43
C THR A 144 1.65 7.18 -23.17
N THR A 145 1.11 7.69 -22.07
CA THR A 145 1.13 7.10 -20.73
C THR A 145 0.26 5.85 -20.59
N THR A 146 -0.83 5.72 -21.36
CA THR A 146 -1.74 4.55 -21.30
C THR A 146 -1.27 3.33 -22.09
N GLN A 147 -0.50 3.52 -23.17
CA GLN A 147 0.00 2.40 -23.97
C GLN A 147 1.03 1.55 -23.20
N LEU A 148 1.85 2.20 -22.36
CA LEU A 148 2.76 1.49 -21.46
C LEU A 148 1.98 0.64 -20.45
N VAL A 149 0.90 1.19 -19.89
CA VAL A 149 -0.04 0.45 -19.05
C VAL A 149 -0.62 -0.75 -19.80
N ASP A 150 -1.14 -0.55 -21.02
CA ASP A 150 -1.73 -1.64 -21.81
C ASP A 150 -0.71 -2.76 -22.13
N ASN A 151 0.56 -2.41 -22.36
CA ASN A 151 1.64 -3.39 -22.57
C ASN A 151 1.96 -4.22 -21.32
N ILE A 152 1.87 -3.61 -20.13
CA ILE A 152 2.01 -4.33 -18.86
C ILE A 152 0.82 -5.26 -18.67
N LEU A 153 -0.38 -4.74 -18.87
CA LEU A 153 -1.64 -5.47 -18.74
C LEU A 153 -1.75 -6.67 -19.69
N ALA A 154 -1.10 -6.60 -20.86
CA ALA A 154 -1.03 -7.68 -21.83
C ALA A 154 -0.11 -8.83 -21.40
N ARG A 155 0.93 -8.55 -20.62
CA ARG A 155 1.89 -9.55 -20.10
C ARG A 155 1.44 -10.22 -18.80
N LEU A 156 0.36 -9.73 -18.16
CA LEU A 156 -0.15 -10.33 -16.91
C LEU A 156 -0.62 -11.78 -17.06
N ASP A 157 -0.87 -12.26 -18.28
CA ASP A 157 -1.22 -13.66 -18.54
C ASP A 157 0.01 -14.58 -18.57
N ASP A 158 1.22 -14.02 -18.53
CA ASP A 158 2.46 -14.79 -18.49
C ASP A 158 2.58 -15.50 -17.12
N GLN A 159 2.71 -16.83 -17.13
CA GLN A 159 2.83 -17.65 -15.90
C GLN A 159 3.97 -17.22 -14.97
N HIS A 160 5.03 -16.64 -15.52
CA HIS A 160 6.22 -16.23 -14.78
C HIS A 160 6.29 -14.72 -14.54
N PHE A 161 5.20 -13.98 -14.76
CA PHE A 161 5.16 -12.54 -14.50
C PHE A 161 5.53 -12.24 -13.04
N PHE A 162 4.98 -13.02 -12.10
CA PHE A 162 5.40 -13.04 -10.70
C PHE A 162 6.01 -14.42 -10.35
N PRO A 163 7.34 -14.54 -10.26
CA PRO A 163 8.02 -15.81 -9.95
C PRO A 163 7.95 -16.17 -8.46
N SER A 164 7.36 -15.31 -7.62
CA SER A 164 7.24 -15.51 -6.17
C SER A 164 5.95 -14.91 -5.64
N SER A 165 5.40 -15.50 -4.57
CA SER A 165 4.27 -14.98 -3.79
C SER A 165 4.69 -14.02 -2.67
N SER A 166 5.98 -13.77 -2.49
CA SER A 166 6.49 -12.84 -1.48
C SER A 166 6.13 -11.41 -1.84
N VAL A 167 5.47 -10.69 -0.93
CA VAL A 167 5.00 -9.31 -1.15
C VAL A 167 6.14 -8.36 -1.53
N SER A 168 7.31 -8.48 -0.89
CA SER A 168 8.47 -7.62 -1.20
C SER A 168 8.99 -7.86 -2.62
N LYS A 169 9.13 -9.13 -3.04
CA LYS A 169 9.54 -9.48 -4.41
C LYS A 169 8.52 -9.06 -5.46
N ILE A 170 7.23 -9.20 -5.14
CA ILE A 170 6.14 -8.69 -5.99
C ILE A 170 6.26 -7.18 -6.14
N ALA A 171 6.49 -6.45 -5.04
CA ALA A 171 6.66 -5.01 -5.05
C ALA A 171 7.88 -4.56 -5.88
N ASP A 172 9.00 -5.26 -5.81
CA ASP A 172 10.19 -4.98 -6.64
C ASP A 172 9.88 -5.09 -8.13
N ILE A 173 9.12 -6.12 -8.52
CA ILE A 173 8.67 -6.31 -9.91
C ILE A 173 7.72 -5.19 -10.31
N VAL A 174 6.71 -4.90 -9.49
CA VAL A 174 5.75 -3.82 -9.76
C VAL A 174 6.46 -2.47 -9.90
N LYS A 175 7.40 -2.15 -8.99
CA LYS A 175 8.20 -0.92 -9.04
C LYS A 175 8.95 -0.78 -10.37
N LYS A 176 9.56 -1.88 -10.85
CA LYS A 176 10.25 -1.91 -12.14
C LYS A 176 9.27 -1.70 -13.31
N GLU A 177 8.13 -2.36 -13.27
CA GLU A 177 7.12 -2.29 -14.34
C GLU A 177 6.51 -0.89 -14.46
N ILE A 178 6.33 -0.18 -13.34
CA ILE A 178 5.76 1.18 -13.34
C ILE A 178 6.78 2.31 -13.47
N LEU A 179 8.09 2.02 -13.54
CA LEU A 179 9.17 3.02 -13.52
C LEU A 179 8.97 4.14 -14.55
N ASN A 180 8.48 3.79 -15.74
CA ASN A 180 8.29 4.72 -16.87
C ASN A 180 6.82 5.12 -17.07
N ILE A 181 5.94 4.81 -16.13
CA ILE A 181 4.52 5.18 -16.17
C ILE A 181 4.35 6.54 -15.49
N HIS A 182 3.66 7.46 -16.16
CA HIS A 182 3.34 8.75 -15.57
C HIS A 182 2.21 8.61 -14.52
N GLN A 183 2.35 9.33 -13.42
CA GLN A 183 1.38 9.41 -12.32
C GLN A 183 -0.09 9.56 -12.74
N GLU A 184 -0.39 10.41 -13.72
CA GLU A 184 -1.76 10.67 -14.20
C GLU A 184 -2.44 9.41 -14.77
N THR A 185 -1.68 8.34 -15.06
CA THR A 185 -2.24 7.07 -15.55
C THR A 185 -2.46 6.00 -14.49
N PHE A 186 -2.08 6.26 -13.24
CA PHE A 186 -2.39 5.35 -12.14
C PHE A 186 -3.89 5.05 -11.99
N PRO A 187 -4.82 6.01 -12.14
CA PRO A 187 -6.25 5.69 -12.16
C PRO A 187 -6.63 4.68 -13.25
N TYR A 188 -6.08 4.83 -14.45
CA TYR A 188 -6.35 3.91 -15.58
C TYR A 188 -5.79 2.51 -15.30
N LEU A 189 -4.53 2.43 -14.83
CA LEU A 189 -3.88 1.18 -14.45
C LEU A 189 -4.67 0.43 -13.37
N VAL A 190 -5.03 1.11 -12.27
CA VAL A 190 -5.76 0.49 -11.14
C VAL A 190 -7.12 -0.03 -11.58
N ASN A 191 -7.90 0.75 -12.35
CA ASN A 191 -9.21 0.29 -12.83
C ASN A 191 -9.08 -0.92 -13.77
N LYS A 192 -8.09 -0.95 -14.66
CA LYS A 192 -7.88 -2.10 -15.56
C LYS A 192 -7.40 -3.36 -14.84
N LEU A 193 -6.56 -3.21 -13.83
CA LEU A 193 -6.16 -4.32 -12.96
C LEU A 193 -7.36 -4.89 -12.19
N LEU A 194 -8.22 -4.01 -11.67
CA LEU A 194 -9.44 -4.40 -10.97
C LEU A 194 -10.44 -5.10 -11.91
N ASP A 195 -10.64 -4.59 -13.11
CA ASP A 195 -11.49 -5.23 -14.13
C ASP A 195 -10.98 -6.64 -14.49
N LYS A 196 -9.64 -6.77 -14.64
CA LYS A 196 -9.00 -8.05 -14.92
C LYS A 196 -9.10 -9.02 -13.74
N TYR A 197 -8.97 -8.53 -12.51
CA TYR A 197 -9.20 -9.32 -11.31
C TYR A 197 -10.64 -9.89 -11.32
N LEU A 198 -11.65 -9.06 -11.59
CA LEU A 198 -13.05 -9.49 -11.48
C LEU A 198 -13.55 -10.40 -12.60
N ASN A 199 -12.98 -10.31 -13.81
CA ASN A 199 -13.61 -10.88 -15.02
C ASN A 199 -12.77 -11.93 -15.77
N SER A 200 -11.70 -12.46 -15.17
CA SER A 200 -10.72 -13.30 -15.90
C SER A 200 -10.51 -14.69 -15.31
N ASN A 201 -9.68 -15.50 -15.97
CA ASN A 201 -9.25 -16.83 -15.51
C ASN A 201 -8.41 -16.76 -14.21
N SER A 202 -8.09 -17.91 -13.63
CA SER A 202 -7.41 -17.99 -12.33
C SER A 202 -6.04 -17.32 -12.30
N ASP A 203 -5.24 -17.47 -13.35
CA ASP A 203 -3.87 -16.94 -13.40
C ASP A 203 -3.86 -15.42 -13.55
N LEU A 204 -4.69 -14.89 -14.45
CA LEU A 204 -4.80 -13.45 -14.66
C LEU A 204 -5.45 -12.74 -13.47
N ASN A 205 -6.42 -13.38 -12.81
CA ASN A 205 -6.97 -12.90 -11.53
C ASN A 205 -5.87 -12.80 -10.48
N LYS A 206 -5.11 -13.88 -10.27
CA LYS A 206 -4.02 -13.95 -9.30
C LYS A 206 -2.95 -12.90 -9.56
N ASN A 207 -2.46 -12.80 -10.80
CA ASN A 207 -1.43 -11.82 -11.17
C ASN A 207 -1.94 -10.39 -11.03
N SER A 208 -3.21 -10.11 -11.35
CA SER A 208 -3.79 -8.78 -11.12
C SER A 208 -3.86 -8.44 -9.64
N GLY A 209 -4.23 -9.40 -8.78
CA GLY A 209 -4.22 -9.23 -7.32
C GLY A 209 -2.81 -8.99 -6.78
N PHE A 210 -1.82 -9.76 -7.22
CA PHE A 210 -0.41 -9.53 -6.89
C PHE A 210 0.06 -8.14 -7.31
N PHE A 211 -0.28 -7.70 -8.51
CA PHE A 211 0.09 -6.36 -8.96
C PHE A 211 -0.50 -5.27 -8.06
N LEU A 212 -1.78 -5.37 -7.69
CA LEU A 212 -2.43 -4.41 -6.79
C LEU A 212 -1.82 -4.43 -5.38
N ASN A 213 -1.47 -5.61 -4.85
CA ASN A 213 -0.75 -5.73 -3.58
C ASN A 213 0.65 -5.11 -3.67
N GLY A 214 1.36 -5.31 -4.78
CA GLY A 214 2.65 -4.67 -5.03
C GLY A 214 2.53 -3.14 -5.06
N LEU A 215 1.51 -2.59 -5.73
CA LEU A 215 1.23 -1.15 -5.73
C LEU A 215 0.98 -0.61 -4.32
N ALA A 216 0.21 -1.34 -3.50
CA ALA A 216 -0.06 -0.96 -2.11
C ALA A 216 1.22 -0.93 -1.26
N HIS A 217 2.13 -1.88 -1.48
CA HIS A 217 3.40 -1.98 -0.75
C HIS A 217 4.37 -0.83 -1.02
N LEU A 218 4.29 -0.19 -2.20
CA LEU A 218 5.18 0.92 -2.54
C LEU A 218 4.96 2.16 -1.67
N LYS A 219 3.79 2.29 -1.03
CA LYS A 219 3.41 3.43 -0.16
C LYS A 219 3.63 4.80 -0.82
N ASP A 220 3.48 4.87 -2.13
CA ASP A 220 3.46 6.13 -2.88
C ASP A 220 2.13 6.85 -2.66
N ASP A 221 2.16 8.17 -2.44
CA ASP A 221 0.98 8.96 -2.06
C ASP A 221 -0.12 8.96 -3.12
N GLN A 222 0.26 9.00 -4.40
CA GLN A 222 -0.69 9.07 -5.50
C GLN A 222 -1.28 7.70 -5.81
N LEU A 223 -0.46 6.65 -5.79
CA LEU A 223 -0.94 5.27 -5.87
C LEU A 223 -1.87 4.94 -4.71
N SER A 224 -1.51 5.34 -3.49
CA SER A 224 -2.33 5.14 -2.30
C SER A 224 -3.68 5.84 -2.44
N SER A 225 -3.69 7.08 -2.93
CA SER A 225 -4.92 7.82 -3.24
C SER A 225 -5.77 7.12 -4.30
N CYS A 226 -5.15 6.53 -5.33
CA CYS A 226 -5.86 5.78 -6.36
C CYS A 226 -6.46 4.47 -5.81
N LEU A 227 -5.68 3.67 -5.07
CA LEU A 227 -6.14 2.42 -4.47
C LEU A 227 -7.31 2.67 -3.50
N LYS A 228 -7.18 3.71 -2.67
CA LYS A 228 -8.23 4.13 -1.76
C LYS A 228 -9.55 4.42 -2.48
N LYS A 229 -9.50 5.29 -3.49
CA LYS A 229 -10.68 5.72 -4.25
C LYS A 229 -11.29 4.61 -5.09
N TYR A 230 -10.47 3.93 -5.89
CA TYR A 230 -10.96 3.02 -6.93
C TYR A 230 -11.14 1.58 -6.43
N VAL A 231 -10.43 1.15 -5.38
CA VAL A 231 -10.56 -0.21 -4.85
C VAL A 231 -11.36 -0.22 -3.55
N ILE A 232 -10.90 0.50 -2.52
CA ILE A 232 -11.53 0.43 -1.19
C ILE A 232 -12.90 1.11 -1.21
N GLU A 233 -12.96 2.41 -1.44
CA GLU A 233 -14.22 3.17 -1.37
C GLU A 233 -15.25 2.69 -2.39
N SER A 234 -14.81 2.40 -3.63
CA SER A 234 -15.73 2.02 -4.71
C SER A 234 -16.21 0.58 -4.65
N LYS A 235 -15.42 -0.36 -4.12
CA LYS A 235 -15.72 -1.81 -4.16
C LYS A 235 -15.92 -2.48 -2.81
N CYS A 236 -15.86 -1.77 -1.69
CA CYS A 236 -16.06 -2.40 -0.36
C CYS A 236 -17.44 -3.07 -0.19
N SER A 237 -18.45 -2.69 -0.99
CA SER A 237 -19.76 -3.36 -0.98
C SER A 237 -19.86 -4.59 -1.90
N ASP A 238 -18.83 -4.88 -2.71
CA ASP A 238 -18.80 -6.03 -3.62
C ASP A 238 -18.10 -7.21 -2.95
N SER A 239 -18.85 -8.27 -2.65
CA SER A 239 -18.32 -9.46 -1.97
C SER A 239 -17.20 -10.17 -2.74
N LYS A 240 -17.13 -10.00 -4.07
CA LYS A 240 -16.03 -10.51 -4.89
C LYS A 240 -14.71 -9.77 -4.65
N CYS A 241 -14.78 -8.53 -4.18
CA CYS A 241 -13.61 -7.70 -3.87
C CYS A 241 -13.15 -7.83 -2.42
N SER A 242 -13.97 -8.39 -1.51
CA SER A 242 -13.66 -8.49 -0.08
C SER A 242 -12.28 -9.07 0.19
N GLY A 243 -11.94 -10.19 -0.43
CA GLY A 243 -10.62 -10.83 -0.27
C GLY A 243 -9.47 -9.93 -0.71
N LEU A 244 -9.60 -9.28 -1.87
CA LEU A 244 -8.60 -8.36 -2.41
C LEU A 244 -8.42 -7.12 -1.52
N ILE A 245 -9.52 -6.54 -1.01
CA ILE A 245 -9.47 -5.37 -0.13
C ILE A 245 -8.71 -5.72 1.15
N LEU A 246 -9.01 -6.87 1.77
CA LEU A 246 -8.29 -7.32 2.96
C LEU A 246 -6.80 -7.53 2.68
N GLN A 247 -6.43 -8.11 1.52
CA GLN A 247 -5.03 -8.25 1.12
C GLN A 247 -4.32 -6.89 0.95
N ILE A 248 -4.96 -5.93 0.29
CA ILE A 248 -4.39 -4.59 0.08
C ILE A 248 -4.19 -3.87 1.42
N VAL A 249 -5.17 -3.97 2.33
CA VAL A 249 -5.12 -3.35 3.66
C VAL A 249 -4.07 -4.01 4.54
N SER A 250 -3.91 -5.34 4.49
CA SER A 250 -2.84 -6.00 5.26
C SER A 250 -1.44 -5.65 4.75
N VAL A 251 -1.29 -5.38 3.45
CA VAL A 251 -0.03 -4.89 2.89
C VAL A 251 0.23 -3.42 3.25
N ASN A 252 -0.81 -2.59 3.33
CA ASN A 252 -0.69 -1.18 3.67
C ASN A 252 -1.90 -0.66 4.45
N GLY A 253 -1.85 -0.74 5.79
CA GLY A 253 -2.91 -0.27 6.67
C GLY A 253 -3.19 1.23 6.60
N SER A 254 -2.20 2.04 6.18
CA SER A 254 -2.35 3.51 6.09
C SER A 254 -3.41 3.95 5.06
N LEU A 255 -3.79 3.06 4.14
CA LEU A 255 -4.87 3.30 3.17
C LEU A 255 -6.22 3.58 3.83
N LEU A 256 -6.39 3.20 5.10
CA LEU A 256 -7.61 3.45 5.86
C LEU A 256 -7.70 4.85 6.47
N LEU A 257 -6.64 5.67 6.40
CA LEU A 257 -6.67 7.02 6.95
C LEU A 257 -7.61 7.90 6.12
N ASN A 258 -8.48 8.66 6.79
CA ASN A 258 -9.39 9.65 6.19
C ASN A 258 -10.39 9.06 5.18
N LEU A 259 -10.89 7.83 5.37
CA LEU A 259 -11.97 7.28 4.53
C LEU A 259 -13.32 7.93 4.85
N GLU A 260 -14.27 7.81 3.92
CA GLU A 260 -15.66 8.16 4.21
C GLU A 260 -16.25 7.29 5.35
N PRO A 261 -17.05 7.85 6.28
CA PRO A 261 -17.63 7.11 7.41
C PRO A 261 -18.32 5.80 7.02
N VAL A 262 -19.10 5.82 5.93
CA VAL A 262 -19.83 4.65 5.42
C VAL A 262 -18.88 3.53 4.97
N THR A 263 -17.68 3.87 4.50
CA THR A 263 -16.67 2.88 4.10
C THR A 263 -16.15 2.11 5.31
N TYR A 264 -16.02 2.75 6.49
CA TYR A 264 -15.66 2.04 7.71
C TYR A 264 -16.75 1.02 8.12
N ASP A 265 -18.03 1.36 7.99
CA ASP A 265 -19.14 0.45 8.31
C ASP A 265 -19.09 -0.82 7.44
N ARG A 266 -18.79 -0.64 6.14
CA ARG A 266 -18.62 -1.74 5.19
C ARG A 266 -17.39 -2.58 5.51
N LEU A 267 -16.25 -1.96 5.79
CA LEU A 267 -15.02 -2.66 6.16
C LEU A 267 -15.20 -3.49 7.42
N ARG A 268 -15.86 -2.94 8.46
CA ARG A 268 -16.22 -3.69 9.66
C ARG A 268 -17.02 -4.94 9.33
N SER A 269 -18.04 -4.81 8.47
CA SER A 269 -18.86 -5.94 8.03
C SER A 269 -18.04 -7.01 7.30
N VAL A 270 -17.14 -6.60 6.40
CA VAL A 270 -16.24 -7.50 5.66
C VAL A 270 -15.28 -8.24 6.60
N ILE A 271 -14.67 -7.53 7.56
CA ILE A 271 -13.76 -8.13 8.54
C ILE A 271 -14.53 -9.12 9.44
N SER A 272 -15.68 -8.71 9.97
CA SER A 272 -16.53 -9.57 10.80
C SER A 272 -16.99 -10.84 10.07
N GLU A 273 -17.36 -10.74 8.79
CA GLU A 273 -17.70 -11.90 7.96
C GLU A 273 -16.49 -12.84 7.78
N LYS A 274 -15.30 -12.29 7.52
CA LYS A 274 -14.08 -13.09 7.40
C LYS A 274 -13.73 -13.77 8.73
N ILE A 275 -13.89 -13.10 9.88
CA ILE A 275 -13.68 -13.67 11.22
C ILE A 275 -14.63 -14.85 11.47
N LYS A 276 -15.93 -14.68 11.18
CA LYS A 276 -16.94 -15.74 11.38
C LYS A 276 -16.59 -17.02 10.61
N ASN A 277 -16.08 -16.86 9.39
CA ASN A 277 -15.72 -17.94 8.48
C ASN A 277 -14.25 -18.39 8.63
N LEU A 278 -13.54 -18.00 9.69
CA LEU A 278 -12.16 -18.43 9.92
C LEU A 278 -12.06 -19.94 10.10
N ASP A 279 -11.18 -20.53 9.31
CA ASP A 279 -10.71 -21.90 9.51
C ASP A 279 -9.47 -21.87 10.40
N LEU A 280 -9.63 -22.34 11.64
CA LEU A 280 -8.59 -22.34 12.67
C LEU A 280 -7.49 -23.38 12.41
N THR A 281 -7.61 -24.20 11.35
CA THR A 281 -6.59 -25.19 10.99
C THR A 281 -5.45 -24.60 10.16
N TYR A 282 -5.65 -23.43 9.56
CA TYR A 282 -4.64 -22.75 8.74
C TYR A 282 -3.86 -21.70 9.54
N ASN A 283 -2.59 -21.51 9.16
CA ASN A 283 -1.74 -20.47 9.74
C ASN A 283 -2.27 -19.07 9.40
N ASP A 284 -2.17 -18.13 10.34
CA ASP A 284 -2.67 -16.75 10.22
C ASP A 284 -1.84 -15.86 9.26
N SER A 285 -0.86 -16.45 8.56
CA SER A 285 0.05 -15.80 7.61
C SER A 285 -0.58 -15.35 6.29
N GLU A 286 -1.82 -15.72 5.99
CA GLU A 286 -2.48 -15.26 4.78
C GLU A 286 -2.75 -13.75 4.84
N LEU A 287 -2.47 -13.03 3.75
CA LEU A 287 -2.73 -11.59 3.66
C LEU A 287 -4.21 -11.22 3.88
N SER A 288 -5.14 -12.11 3.58
CA SER A 288 -6.58 -11.88 3.82
C SER A 288 -7.03 -12.22 5.25
N HIS A 289 -6.13 -12.75 6.09
CA HIS A 289 -6.45 -13.14 7.45
C HIS A 289 -6.72 -11.89 8.31
N PRO A 290 -7.80 -11.84 9.11
CA PRO A 290 -8.16 -10.67 9.93
C PRO A 290 -7.04 -10.22 10.87
N SER A 291 -6.26 -11.14 11.42
CA SER A 291 -5.07 -10.80 12.23
C SER A 291 -4.06 -9.96 11.45
N MET A 292 -3.67 -10.38 10.23
CA MET A 292 -2.74 -9.62 9.40
C MET A 292 -3.30 -8.25 9.02
N VAL A 293 -4.60 -8.19 8.74
CA VAL A 293 -5.30 -6.94 8.43
C VAL A 293 -5.25 -5.98 9.63
N LEU A 294 -5.70 -6.44 10.80
CA LEU A 294 -5.77 -5.61 12.01
C LEU A 294 -4.37 -5.23 12.53
N SER A 295 -3.37 -6.13 12.42
CA SER A 295 -1.96 -5.80 12.72
C SER A 295 -1.44 -4.69 11.84
N SER A 296 -1.67 -4.77 10.52
CA SER A 296 -1.20 -3.74 9.58
C SER A 296 -1.86 -2.39 9.82
N ILE A 297 -3.16 -2.38 10.18
CA ILE A 297 -3.88 -1.16 10.57
C ILE A 297 -3.32 -0.61 11.88
N LEU A 298 -3.04 -1.45 12.87
CA LEU A 298 -2.44 -1.04 14.13
C LEU A 298 -1.07 -0.41 13.93
N GLU A 299 -0.19 -1.07 13.16
CA GLU A 299 1.16 -0.59 12.87
C GLU A 299 1.13 0.75 12.10
N SER A 300 0.21 0.91 11.15
CA SER A 300 0.17 2.08 10.27
C SER A 300 -0.61 3.27 10.85
N CYS A 301 -1.69 3.01 11.59
CA CYS A 301 -2.64 4.03 12.04
C CYS A 301 -2.64 4.25 13.55
N GLY A 302 -2.05 3.33 14.32
CA GLY A 302 -1.94 3.40 15.77
C GLY A 302 -3.17 2.91 16.55
N GLU A 303 -2.95 2.65 17.85
CA GLU A 303 -3.94 2.06 18.77
C GLU A 303 -5.28 2.80 18.78
N LYS A 304 -5.26 4.13 18.97
CA LYS A 304 -6.49 4.93 19.06
C LYS A 304 -7.38 4.79 17.83
N PHE A 305 -6.78 4.70 16.66
CA PHE A 305 -7.53 4.53 15.41
C PHE A 305 -8.24 3.18 15.39
N VAL A 306 -7.53 2.10 15.74
CA VAL A 306 -8.10 0.76 15.78
C VAL A 306 -9.23 0.66 16.81
N ILE A 307 -9.03 1.20 18.02
CA ILE A 307 -10.08 1.20 19.06
C ILE A 307 -11.32 1.98 18.60
N ASN A 308 -11.15 3.14 17.97
CA ASN A 308 -12.30 3.95 17.54
C ASN A 308 -13.08 3.32 16.37
N HIS A 309 -12.40 2.62 15.46
CA HIS A 309 -13.02 2.16 14.22
C HIS A 309 -13.28 0.65 14.16
N PHE A 310 -12.58 -0.16 14.96
CA PHE A 310 -12.52 -1.62 14.82
C PHE A 310 -12.49 -2.40 16.16
N LYS A 311 -12.86 -1.77 17.29
CA LYS A 311 -12.91 -2.44 18.60
C LYS A 311 -13.76 -3.70 18.60
N ASP A 312 -14.93 -3.66 17.97
CA ASP A 312 -15.83 -4.82 17.91
C ASP A 312 -15.19 -5.96 17.12
N GLN A 313 -14.55 -5.65 15.99
CA GLN A 313 -13.84 -6.63 15.16
C GLN A 313 -12.64 -7.24 15.89
N LEU A 314 -11.91 -6.47 16.70
CA LEU A 314 -10.88 -7.01 17.58
C LEU A 314 -11.46 -7.99 18.60
N THR A 315 -12.57 -7.61 19.23
CA THR A 315 -13.23 -8.46 20.24
C THR A 315 -13.72 -9.76 19.60
N GLU A 316 -14.37 -9.69 18.43
CA GLU A 316 -14.79 -10.86 17.65
C GLU A 316 -13.59 -11.75 17.27
N LEU A 317 -12.46 -11.15 16.88
CA LEU A 317 -11.24 -11.88 16.57
C LEU A 317 -10.69 -12.61 17.80
N PHE A 318 -10.60 -11.96 18.95
CA PHE A 318 -10.09 -12.59 20.18
C PHE A 318 -11.02 -13.71 20.67
N GLN A 319 -12.33 -13.53 20.56
CA GLN A 319 -13.30 -14.59 20.86
C GLN A 319 -13.12 -15.82 19.95
N LYS A 320 -12.79 -15.59 18.67
CA LYS A 320 -12.68 -16.65 17.68
C LYS A 320 -11.29 -17.31 17.64
N ASN A 321 -10.22 -16.52 17.74
CA ASN A 321 -8.82 -16.94 17.62
C ASN A 321 -7.89 -16.05 18.47
N ILE A 322 -7.84 -16.32 19.77
CA ILE A 322 -7.00 -15.58 20.72
C ILE A 322 -5.50 -15.92 20.64
N PHE A 323 -5.11 -16.92 19.84
CA PHE A 323 -3.72 -17.43 19.76
C PHE A 323 -2.96 -16.94 18.52
N SER A 324 -3.48 -15.93 17.82
CA SER A 324 -2.84 -15.41 16.61
C SER A 324 -1.51 -14.72 16.91
N ILE A 325 -0.40 -15.40 16.62
CA ILE A 325 0.97 -14.86 16.80
C ILE A 325 1.16 -13.61 15.94
N SER A 326 0.60 -13.59 14.73
CA SER A 326 0.71 -12.44 13.81
C SER A 326 0.07 -11.18 14.41
N PHE A 327 -0.94 -11.32 15.27
CA PHE A 327 -1.50 -10.18 16.00
C PHE A 327 -0.80 -9.89 17.32
N ILE A 328 -0.55 -10.91 18.15
CA ILE A 328 0.04 -10.75 19.48
C ILE A 328 1.40 -10.06 19.42
N SER A 329 2.21 -10.38 18.40
CA SER A 329 3.51 -9.74 18.16
C SER A 329 3.46 -8.22 17.98
N HIS A 330 2.29 -7.64 17.66
CA HIS A 330 2.09 -6.20 17.47
C HIS A 330 1.37 -5.54 18.66
N MET A 331 1.04 -6.28 19.71
CA MET A 331 0.33 -5.72 20.87
C MET A 331 1.22 -4.92 21.81
N SER A 332 2.53 -5.21 21.85
CA SER A 332 3.44 -4.56 22.79
C SER A 332 3.44 -3.04 22.60
N GLY A 333 3.29 -2.31 23.71
CA GLY A 333 3.15 -0.85 23.72
C GLY A 333 1.72 -0.32 23.52
N ASN A 334 0.76 -1.16 23.12
CA ASN A 334 -0.66 -0.79 22.90
C ASN A 334 -1.52 -1.25 24.11
N LYS A 335 -1.69 -0.36 25.09
CA LYS A 335 -2.26 -0.70 26.40
C LYS A 335 -3.76 -1.00 26.37
N GLU A 336 -4.53 -0.25 25.61
CA GLU A 336 -5.99 -0.46 25.47
C GLU A 336 -6.29 -1.75 24.70
N ILE A 337 -5.53 -2.05 23.65
CA ILE A 337 -5.64 -3.31 22.90
C ILE A 337 -5.23 -4.49 23.79
N THR A 338 -4.13 -4.35 24.53
CA THR A 338 -3.69 -5.38 25.49
C THR A 338 -4.76 -5.62 26.55
N LYS A 339 -5.39 -4.55 27.06
CA LYS A 339 -6.50 -4.68 28.00
C LYS A 339 -7.68 -5.44 27.38
N LEU A 340 -8.09 -5.09 26.16
CA LEU A 340 -9.21 -5.74 25.47
C LEU A 340 -8.93 -7.23 25.22
N TYR A 341 -7.70 -7.57 24.84
CA TYR A 341 -7.25 -8.96 24.70
C TYR A 341 -7.35 -9.70 26.03
N LEU A 342 -6.86 -9.09 27.12
CA LEU A 342 -6.85 -9.71 28.45
C LEU A 342 -8.25 -9.89 29.03
N GLU A 343 -9.18 -8.98 28.75
CA GLU A 343 -10.60 -9.16 29.12
C GLU A 343 -11.14 -10.49 28.57
N GLU A 344 -10.87 -10.79 27.30
CA GLU A 344 -11.26 -12.06 26.68
C GLU A 344 -10.38 -13.24 27.14
N ALA A 345 -9.07 -13.04 27.30
CA ALA A 345 -8.15 -14.09 27.74
C ALA A 345 -8.46 -14.59 29.14
N TYR A 346 -8.80 -13.70 30.08
CA TYR A 346 -9.20 -14.09 31.44
C TYR A 346 -10.52 -14.85 31.44
N ILE A 347 -11.49 -14.44 30.63
CA ILE A 347 -12.76 -15.16 30.46
C ILE A 347 -12.50 -16.58 29.96
N GLN A 348 -11.67 -16.75 28.93
CA GLN A 348 -11.38 -18.06 28.36
C GLN A 348 -10.52 -18.92 29.31
N ALA A 349 -9.49 -18.34 29.92
CA ALA A 349 -8.56 -19.02 30.82
C ALA A 349 -9.25 -19.52 32.10
N GLY A 350 -10.17 -18.72 32.66
CA GLY A 350 -10.92 -19.02 33.88
C GLY A 350 -12.33 -19.55 33.64
N SER A 351 -12.66 -19.94 32.40
CA SER A 351 -14.02 -20.37 32.04
C SER A 351 -14.45 -21.61 32.81
N GLY A 352 -15.72 -21.62 33.23
CA GLY A 352 -16.37 -22.83 33.76
C GLY A 352 -16.75 -23.85 32.67
N ASP A 353 -16.67 -23.47 31.38
CA ASP A 353 -16.83 -24.40 30.27
C ASP A 353 -15.52 -25.16 30.03
N TYR A 354 -15.58 -26.48 30.21
CA TYR A 354 -14.43 -27.36 30.04
C TYR A 354 -13.76 -27.22 28.67
N ASN A 355 -14.52 -27.07 27.58
CA ASN A 355 -13.93 -26.98 26.25
C ASN A 355 -13.15 -25.68 26.08
N ILE A 356 -13.72 -24.56 26.55
CA ILE A 356 -13.10 -23.24 26.45
C ILE A 356 -11.80 -23.19 27.28
N ALA A 357 -11.88 -23.54 28.56
CA ALA A 357 -10.72 -23.48 29.45
C ALA A 357 -9.61 -24.44 29.04
N ASN A 358 -9.97 -25.65 28.59
CA ASN A 358 -8.98 -26.60 28.10
C ASN A 358 -8.35 -26.18 26.78
N ASN A 359 -9.12 -25.56 25.88
CA ASN A 359 -8.58 -25.01 24.64
C ASN A 359 -7.56 -23.90 24.95
N PHE A 360 -7.88 -22.99 25.87
CA PHE A 360 -6.94 -21.95 26.29
C PHE A 360 -5.66 -22.52 26.88
N SER A 361 -5.80 -23.40 27.87
CA SER A 361 -4.66 -23.99 28.58
C SER A 361 -3.78 -24.87 27.68
N ARG A 362 -4.33 -25.49 26.62
CA ARG A 362 -3.54 -26.27 25.65
C ARG A 362 -2.65 -25.41 24.76
N ASN A 363 -3.15 -24.25 24.33
CA ASN A 363 -2.52 -23.46 23.26
C ASN A 363 -1.73 -22.25 23.78
N VAL A 364 -1.88 -21.87 25.05
CA VAL A 364 -1.17 -20.70 25.63
C VAL A 364 0.36 -20.83 25.58
N SER A 365 0.90 -22.06 25.57
CA SER A 365 2.34 -22.30 25.40
C SER A 365 2.89 -21.79 24.06
N ASP A 366 2.07 -21.83 23.01
CA ASP A 366 2.49 -21.46 21.65
C ASP A 366 2.69 -19.94 21.52
N ILE A 367 2.09 -19.18 22.43
CA ILE A 367 2.12 -17.72 22.44
C ILE A 367 2.89 -17.13 23.64
N ASP A 368 3.42 -17.93 24.56
CA ASP A 368 4.14 -17.47 25.78
C ASP A 368 5.19 -16.40 25.47
N SER A 369 6.00 -16.68 24.44
CA SER A 369 7.12 -15.80 24.09
C SER A 369 6.69 -14.42 23.60
N TYR A 370 5.56 -14.34 22.89
CA TYR A 370 5.05 -13.10 22.29
C TYR A 370 4.10 -12.37 23.24
N LEU A 371 3.23 -13.12 23.93
CA LEU A 371 2.24 -12.55 24.83
C LEU A 371 2.92 -11.87 26.02
N SER A 372 3.92 -12.52 26.63
CA SER A 372 4.64 -11.97 27.79
C SER A 372 5.32 -10.62 27.51
N GLU A 373 5.70 -10.32 26.27
CA GLU A 373 6.29 -9.02 25.88
C GLU A 373 5.27 -7.86 25.92
N SER A 374 3.98 -8.19 26.01
CA SER A 374 2.89 -7.22 26.09
C SER A 374 2.29 -7.11 27.50
N LEU A 375 2.60 -8.04 28.40
CA LEU A 375 2.01 -8.09 29.74
C LEU A 375 2.87 -7.39 30.79
N THR A 376 2.21 -6.74 31.74
CA THR A 376 2.82 -6.41 33.04
C THR A 376 2.91 -7.65 33.92
N GLU A 377 3.74 -7.60 34.97
CA GLU A 377 3.89 -8.71 35.91
C GLU A 377 2.55 -9.05 36.61
N GLU A 378 1.76 -8.04 36.96
CA GLU A 378 0.40 -8.20 37.50
C GLU A 378 -0.55 -8.91 36.52
N GLN A 379 -0.54 -8.52 35.25
CA GLN A 379 -1.41 -9.12 34.23
C GLN A 379 -1.03 -10.58 33.95
N ALA A 380 0.27 -10.89 33.93
CA ALA A 380 0.74 -12.27 33.82
C ALA A 380 0.27 -13.11 35.02
N PHE A 381 0.37 -12.56 36.24
CA PHE A 381 -0.12 -13.22 37.44
C PHE A 381 -1.64 -13.48 37.39
N LEU A 382 -2.44 -12.49 37.00
CA LEU A 382 -3.88 -12.63 36.85
C LEU A 382 -4.26 -13.69 35.80
N LEU A 383 -3.50 -13.80 34.71
CA LEU A 383 -3.71 -14.85 33.71
C LEU A 383 -3.49 -16.24 34.32
N VAL A 384 -2.39 -16.43 35.05
CA VAL A 384 -2.07 -17.68 35.75
C VAL A 384 -3.16 -18.02 36.77
N ALA A 385 -3.62 -17.04 37.56
CA ALA A 385 -4.68 -17.23 38.53
C ALA A 385 -6.00 -17.68 37.87
N ASN A 386 -6.38 -17.10 36.73
CA ASN A 386 -7.55 -17.56 35.97
C ASN A 386 -7.40 -19.01 35.48
N ILE A 387 -6.21 -19.40 34.98
CA ILE A 387 -5.96 -20.81 34.62
C ILE A 387 -6.10 -21.73 35.85
N MET A 388 -5.58 -21.32 37.01
CA MET A 388 -5.72 -22.08 38.25
C MET A 388 -7.18 -22.25 38.65
N LYS A 389 -8.01 -21.22 38.45
CA LYS A 389 -9.46 -21.29 38.71
C LYS A 389 -10.10 -22.37 37.85
N ALA A 390 -9.81 -22.41 36.57
CA ALA A 390 -10.31 -23.48 35.70
C ALA A 390 -9.81 -24.88 36.14
N ALA A 391 -8.60 -24.98 36.67
CA ALA A 391 -8.07 -26.23 37.20
C ALA A 391 -8.85 -26.74 38.43
N GLU A 392 -9.31 -25.84 39.30
CA GLU A 392 -10.17 -26.16 40.47
C GLU A 392 -11.53 -26.72 40.03
N TRP A 393 -12.10 -26.18 38.96
CA TRP A 393 -13.34 -26.70 38.37
C TRP A 393 -13.16 -27.99 37.56
N GLY A 394 -11.92 -28.46 37.38
CA GLY A 394 -11.63 -29.76 36.76
C GLY A 394 -11.15 -29.71 35.31
N ALA A 395 -10.85 -28.53 34.75
CA ALA A 395 -10.30 -28.45 33.40
C ALA A 395 -8.92 -29.14 33.34
N TRP A 396 -8.87 -30.34 32.74
CA TRP A 396 -7.71 -31.23 32.80
C TRP A 396 -6.44 -30.63 32.17
N ALA A 397 -6.53 -29.77 31.16
CA ALA A 397 -5.37 -29.07 30.60
C ALA A 397 -4.83 -28.03 31.60
N ALA A 398 -5.72 -27.28 32.25
CA ALA A 398 -5.36 -26.32 33.27
C ALA A 398 -4.72 -27.04 34.50
N GLN A 399 -5.26 -28.20 34.87
CA GLN A 399 -4.67 -29.08 35.89
C GLN A 399 -3.27 -29.58 35.48
N SER A 400 -3.08 -29.91 34.20
CA SER A 400 -1.76 -30.27 33.66
C SER A 400 -0.78 -29.09 33.74
N LEU A 401 -1.20 -27.86 33.42
CA LEU A 401 -0.36 -26.67 33.60
C LEU A 401 -0.02 -26.43 35.08
N LYS A 402 -1.01 -26.52 35.99
CA LYS A 402 -0.81 -26.38 37.43
C LYS A 402 0.16 -27.43 37.97
N SER A 403 -0.06 -28.71 37.67
CA SER A 403 0.78 -29.83 38.15
C SER A 403 2.19 -29.80 37.60
N SER A 404 2.38 -29.32 36.36
CA SER A 404 3.70 -29.10 35.75
C SER A 404 4.35 -27.77 36.16
N LYS A 405 3.77 -27.08 37.14
CA LYS A 405 4.23 -25.78 37.64
C LYS A 405 4.40 -24.72 36.55
N PHE A 406 3.52 -24.72 35.55
CA PHE A 406 3.54 -23.79 34.41
C PHE A 406 4.86 -23.78 33.63
N SER A 407 5.60 -24.89 33.63
CA SER A 407 6.90 -25.01 32.96
C SER A 407 6.84 -24.84 31.43
N SER A 408 5.66 -25.02 30.82
CA SER A 408 5.44 -24.80 29.37
C SER A 408 5.16 -23.33 28.99
N ILE A 409 4.97 -22.43 29.96
CA ILE A 409 4.82 -20.98 29.75
C ILE A 409 5.87 -20.20 30.58
N PRO A 410 7.18 -20.46 30.38
CA PRO A 410 8.22 -19.99 31.28
C PRO A 410 8.30 -18.46 31.41
N LYS A 411 7.99 -17.69 30.37
CA LYS A 411 8.07 -16.22 30.45
C LYS A 411 6.90 -15.63 31.24
N ILE A 412 5.66 -16.07 30.97
CA ILE A 412 4.48 -15.67 31.75
C ILE A 412 4.64 -16.13 33.20
N ARG A 413 5.14 -17.36 33.40
CA ARG A 413 5.46 -17.88 34.73
C ARG A 413 6.41 -16.94 35.46
N LYS A 414 7.56 -16.60 34.87
CA LYS A 414 8.54 -15.71 35.49
C LYS A 414 7.95 -14.35 35.86
N ALA A 415 7.22 -13.69 34.95
CA ALA A 415 6.56 -12.42 35.26
C ALA A 415 5.58 -12.53 36.44
N SER A 416 4.85 -13.65 36.53
CA SER A 416 3.95 -13.91 37.66
C SER A 416 4.69 -14.07 39.00
N ILE A 417 5.88 -14.68 38.98
CA ILE A 417 6.77 -14.79 40.15
C ILE A 417 7.22 -13.42 40.62
N ASP A 418 7.72 -12.63 39.68
CA ASP A 418 8.29 -11.31 39.96
C ASP A 418 7.22 -10.43 40.64
N TYR A 419 5.96 -10.50 40.19
CA TYR A 419 4.84 -9.82 40.86
C TYR A 419 4.59 -10.31 42.29
N LEU A 420 4.57 -11.64 42.51
CA LEU A 420 4.36 -12.23 43.83
C LEU A 420 5.46 -11.84 44.83
N GLN A 421 6.70 -11.72 44.36
CA GLN A 421 7.83 -11.28 45.18
C GLN A 421 7.78 -9.77 45.47
N TYR A 422 7.41 -8.98 44.47
CA TYR A 422 7.37 -7.53 44.55
C TYR A 422 6.22 -7.02 45.43
N ASP A 423 4.99 -7.50 45.22
CA ASP A 423 3.80 -7.06 45.94
C ASP A 423 2.87 -8.23 46.30
N LYS A 424 3.32 -9.02 47.28
CA LYS A 424 2.58 -10.17 47.81
C LYS A 424 1.19 -9.79 48.35
N VAL A 425 1.01 -8.58 48.87
CA VAL A 425 -0.26 -8.15 49.46
C VAL A 425 -1.29 -7.89 48.36
N ALA A 426 -0.91 -7.14 47.32
CA ALA A 426 -1.77 -6.92 46.15
C ALA A 426 -2.06 -8.23 45.41
N ALA A 427 -1.05 -9.08 45.21
CA ALA A 427 -1.23 -10.38 44.58
C ALA A 427 -2.25 -11.26 45.34
N LYS A 428 -2.21 -11.25 46.67
CA LYS A 428 -3.19 -11.97 47.50
C LYS A 428 -4.60 -11.40 47.35
N ALA A 429 -4.74 -10.07 47.32
CA ALA A 429 -6.04 -9.42 47.13
C ALA A 429 -6.64 -9.77 45.76
N ASN A 430 -5.85 -9.63 44.69
CA ASN A 430 -6.22 -9.99 43.33
C ASN A 430 -6.63 -11.47 43.20
N TYR A 431 -5.87 -12.38 43.82
CA TYR A 431 -6.18 -13.81 43.83
C TYR A 431 -7.52 -14.11 44.52
N LYS A 432 -7.82 -13.41 45.61
CA LYS A 432 -9.09 -13.55 46.34
C LYS A 432 -10.28 -12.98 45.56
N GLU A 433 -10.10 -11.86 44.85
CA GLU A 433 -11.15 -11.29 43.99
C GLU A 433 -11.59 -12.24 42.87
N LEU A 434 -10.69 -13.08 42.38
CA LEU A 434 -11.00 -14.13 41.41
C LEU A 434 -11.79 -15.31 42.01
N GLY A 435 -11.97 -15.35 43.33
CA GLY A 435 -12.77 -16.35 44.04
C GLY A 435 -11.99 -17.50 44.67
N HIS A 436 -10.66 -17.42 44.70
CA HIS A 436 -9.81 -18.42 45.34
C HIS A 436 -9.77 -18.28 46.87
N SER A 437 -9.42 -19.37 47.57
CA SER A 437 -9.30 -19.35 49.02
C SER A 437 -7.95 -18.81 49.51
N ASP A 438 -7.92 -18.31 50.75
CA ASP A 438 -6.68 -17.88 51.42
C ASP A 438 -5.72 -19.07 51.63
N GLU A 439 -6.23 -20.29 51.76
CA GLU A 439 -5.46 -21.53 51.88
C GLU A 439 -4.77 -21.88 50.55
N ASP A 440 -5.49 -21.77 49.42
CA ASP A 440 -4.92 -21.99 48.09
C ASP A 440 -3.83 -20.98 47.74
N PHE A 441 -3.99 -19.72 48.15
CA PHE A 441 -2.93 -18.72 47.98
C PHE A 441 -1.70 -19.05 48.82
N ASN A 442 -1.89 -19.48 50.07
CA ASN A 442 -0.76 -19.87 50.91
C ASN A 442 -0.06 -21.10 50.33
N ASN A 443 -0.80 -22.08 49.80
CA ASN A 443 -0.24 -23.23 49.10
C ASN A 443 0.50 -22.81 47.83
N LEU A 444 -0.03 -21.88 47.03
CA LEU A 444 0.65 -21.31 45.87
C LEU A 444 2.02 -20.72 46.23
N VAL A 445 2.10 -20.02 47.36
CA VAL A 445 3.33 -19.41 47.87
C VAL A 445 4.27 -20.43 48.54
N HIS A 446 3.73 -21.45 49.21
CA HIS A 446 4.51 -22.45 49.96
C HIS A 446 4.97 -23.66 49.13
N GLU A 447 4.20 -24.11 48.14
CA GLU A 447 4.48 -25.30 47.32
C GLU A 447 5.57 -25.10 46.26
N GLN A 448 6.24 -23.93 46.22
CA GLN A 448 7.22 -23.62 45.18
C GLN A 448 6.68 -23.96 43.77
N LEU A 449 5.42 -23.59 43.45
CA LEU A 449 4.94 -23.55 42.04
C LEU A 449 5.87 -22.70 41.15
N PHE A 450 6.72 -21.92 41.80
CA PHE A 450 7.74 -21.04 41.31
C PHE A 450 9.02 -21.28 42.13
N ASP A 451 9.83 -22.27 41.77
CA ASP A 451 11.13 -22.46 42.43
C ASP A 451 11.96 -21.17 42.24
N LEU A 452 12.20 -20.44 43.33
CA LEU A 452 12.91 -19.14 43.31
C LEU A 452 14.42 -19.28 43.17
N ASP A 453 14.93 -20.51 43.10
CA ASP A 453 16.33 -20.86 42.98
C ASP A 453 16.52 -21.99 41.95
N SER A 454 16.49 -21.66 40.66
CA SER A 454 17.10 -22.47 39.58
C SER A 454 17.40 -21.65 38.34
#